data_AF-A0A7Z9VIT2-F1
#
_entry.id   AF-A0A7Z9VIT2-F1
#
_cell.length_a   1.000
_cell.length_b   1.000
_cell.length_c   1.000
_cell.angle_alpha   90.00
_cell.angle_beta   90.00
_cell.angle_gamma   90.00
#
_symmetry.space_group_name_H-M   'P 1'
#
loop_
_entity.id
_entity.type
_entity.pdbx_description
1 polymer ?
#
loop_
_entity_poly.entity_id
_entity_poly.type
_entity_poly.pdbx_seq_one_letter_code
_entity_poly.pdbx_strand_id
1 'polypeptide(L)'
;EIDTVYKEYNTDVPSGNVTWQYPKGGDLLDKGMGLHLTISLGVPPNFFQVPNLFGLSKKKAVTDLEKAGFRLGKIFYRQNEDLIPYTVLDQSIPAETVLEEPAPIDLTVSVLDMQDIFNQMINQ
;
A
#
# COMPACT_ATOMS: atom_id res chain seq x y z
N GLU A 1 -39.52 6.85 -6.13
CA GLU A 1 -38.85 6.60 -4.83
C GLU A 1 -37.50 5.96 -5.09
N ILE A 2 -36.58 5.91 -4.11
CA ILE A 2 -35.34 5.13 -4.27
C ILE A 2 -35.73 3.66 -4.13
N ASP A 3 -35.40 2.85 -5.14
CA ASP A 3 -35.66 1.42 -5.11
C ASP A 3 -34.45 0.65 -4.63
N THR A 4 -33.31 0.82 -5.29
CA THR A 4 -32.08 0.08 -4.94
C THR A 4 -30.88 1.01 -4.86
N VAL A 5 -30.03 0.76 -3.86
CA VAL A 5 -28.72 1.41 -3.70
C VAL A 5 -27.63 0.36 -3.79
N TYR A 6 -26.83 0.42 -4.85
CA TYR A 6 -25.59 -0.32 -5.02
C TYR A 6 -24.42 0.48 -4.43
N LYS A 7 -23.36 -0.22 -4.03
CA LYS A 7 -22.14 0.38 -3.48
C LYS A 7 -20.94 -0.22 -4.20
N GLU A 8 -20.01 0.63 -4.58
CA GLU A 8 -18.76 0.22 -5.24
C GLU A 8 -17.60 1.06 -4.72
N TYR A 9 -16.39 0.53 -4.80
CA TYR A 9 -15.22 1.36 -4.58
C TYR A 9 -14.85 2.14 -5.85
N ASN A 10 -14.43 3.38 -5.67
CA ASN A 10 -14.04 4.25 -6.76
C ASN A 10 -12.94 5.21 -6.28
N THR A 11 -11.78 5.19 -6.92
CA THR A 11 -10.62 6.01 -6.56
C THR A 11 -10.76 7.47 -6.99
N ASP A 12 -11.61 7.73 -7.98
CA ASP A 12 -11.79 9.06 -8.58
C ASP A 12 -12.95 9.84 -7.93
N VAL A 13 -13.89 9.12 -7.31
CA VAL A 13 -15.10 9.69 -6.70
C VAL A 13 -15.07 9.52 -5.17
N PRO A 14 -15.13 10.61 -4.38
CA PRO A 14 -15.14 10.54 -2.92
C PRO A 14 -16.26 9.66 -2.35
N SER A 15 -15.99 9.04 -1.20
CA SER A 15 -16.98 8.21 -0.50
C SER A 15 -18.25 9.01 -0.19
N GLY A 16 -19.41 8.39 -0.45
CA GLY A 16 -20.74 8.96 -0.24
C GLY A 16 -21.32 9.67 -1.47
N ASN A 17 -20.53 9.87 -2.53
CA ASN A 17 -21.02 10.50 -3.76
C ASN A 17 -21.60 9.45 -4.74
N VAL A 18 -22.58 9.88 -5.54
CA VAL A 18 -23.19 9.03 -6.57
C VAL A 18 -22.23 8.90 -7.75
N THR A 19 -21.84 7.66 -8.08
CA THR A 19 -21.03 7.35 -9.28
C THR A 19 -21.90 7.10 -10.50
N TRP A 20 -23.11 6.57 -10.28
CA TRP A 20 -24.05 6.25 -11.33
C TRP A 20 -25.48 6.30 -10.84
N GLN A 21 -26.40 6.65 -11.72
CA GLN A 21 -27.84 6.58 -11.46
C GLN A 21 -28.60 6.08 -12.69
N TYR A 22 -29.73 5.42 -12.43
CA TYR A 22 -30.72 5.11 -13.45
C TYR A 22 -32.14 5.28 -12.92
N PRO A 23 -33.03 6.00 -13.63
CA PRO A 23 -32.77 6.72 -14.89
C PRO A 23 -31.76 7.86 -14.76
N LYS A 24 -31.22 8.35 -15.88
CA LYS A 24 -30.31 9.50 -15.87
C LYS A 24 -31.08 10.78 -15.55
N GLY A 25 -30.36 11.80 -15.08
CA GLY A 25 -30.94 13.11 -14.82
C GLY A 25 -31.63 13.66 -16.08
N GLY A 26 -32.92 13.96 -15.97
CA GLY A 26 -33.74 14.46 -17.08
C GLY A 26 -34.57 13.39 -17.80
N ASP A 27 -34.35 12.10 -17.52
CA ASP A 27 -35.21 11.04 -18.05
C ASP A 27 -36.58 11.04 -17.37
N LEU A 28 -37.62 10.69 -18.14
CA LEU A 28 -38.96 10.47 -17.62
C LEU A 28 -39.01 9.15 -16.85
N LEU A 29 -39.53 9.21 -15.63
CA LEU A 29 -39.74 8.04 -14.77
C LEU A 29 -41.24 7.88 -14.49
N ASP A 30 -41.78 6.74 -14.91
CA ASP A 30 -43.20 6.44 -14.71
C ASP A 30 -43.54 6.33 -13.22
N LYS A 31 -44.78 6.68 -12.88
CA LYS A 31 -45.26 6.60 -11.50
C LYS A 31 -45.25 5.15 -11.03
N GLY A 32 -44.57 4.90 -9.92
CA GLY A 32 -44.40 3.56 -9.34
C GLY A 32 -43.08 2.88 -9.74
N MET A 33 -42.31 3.48 -10.64
CA MET A 33 -40.94 3.04 -10.91
C MET A 33 -39.95 3.70 -9.95
N GLY A 34 -38.88 2.97 -9.64
CA GLY A 34 -37.88 3.38 -8.67
C GLY A 34 -36.57 3.82 -9.29
N LEU A 35 -35.82 4.61 -8.52
CA LEU A 35 -34.49 5.08 -8.88
C LEU A 35 -33.44 4.12 -8.33
N HIS A 36 -32.49 3.73 -9.19
CA HIS A 36 -31.30 2.99 -8.81
C HIS A 36 -30.12 3.95 -8.70
N LEU A 37 -29.37 3.84 -7.61
CA LEU A 37 -28.16 4.63 -7.38
C LEU A 37 -26.98 3.70 -7.12
N THR A 38 -25.81 4.06 -7.63
CA THR A 38 -24.53 3.50 -7.22
C THR A 38 -23.77 4.58 -6.45
N ILE A 39 -23.40 4.27 -5.22
CA ILE A 39 -22.68 5.19 -4.32
C ILE A 39 -21.23 4.72 -4.19
N SER A 40 -20.29 5.66 -4.34
CA SER A 40 -18.88 5.42 -4.08
C SER A 40 -18.64 5.15 -2.60
N LEU A 41 -17.86 4.12 -2.31
CA LEU A 41 -17.24 3.83 -1.02
C LEU A 41 -15.87 4.52 -0.86
N GLY A 42 -15.45 5.28 -1.87
CA GLY A 42 -14.12 5.87 -1.97
C GLY A 42 -13.05 4.85 -2.37
N VAL A 43 -11.80 5.15 -2.02
CA VAL A 43 -10.67 4.24 -2.22
C VAL A 43 -10.89 2.97 -1.38
N PRO A 44 -10.69 1.75 -1.94
CA PRO A 44 -10.77 0.52 -1.17
C PRO A 44 -9.92 0.57 0.10
N PRO A 45 -10.49 0.19 1.27
CA PRO A 45 -9.79 0.22 2.55
C PRO A 45 -8.65 -0.81 2.65
N ASN A 46 -8.52 -1.68 1.64
CA ASN A 46 -7.59 -2.81 1.64
C ASN A 46 -6.34 -2.54 0.79
N PHE A 47 -6.19 -1.33 0.25
CA PHE A 47 -5.00 -1.00 -0.53
C PHE A 47 -3.84 -0.59 0.39
N PHE A 48 -2.78 -1.37 0.37
CA PHE A 48 -1.54 -1.09 1.07
C PHE A 48 -0.58 -0.39 0.09
N GLN A 49 -0.22 0.86 0.38
CA GLN A 49 0.74 1.60 -0.44
C GLN A 49 2.15 1.40 0.10
N VAL A 50 3.02 0.81 -0.71
CA VAL A 50 4.40 0.50 -0.32
C VAL A 50 5.18 1.80 -0.06
N PRO A 51 5.74 2.00 1.15
CA PRO A 51 6.51 3.20 1.46
C PRO A 51 7.84 3.23 0.70
N ASN A 52 8.38 4.44 0.50
CA ASN A 52 9.74 4.61 0.03
C ASN A 52 10.73 4.45 1.20
N LEU A 53 11.54 3.40 1.15
CA LEU A 53 12.49 3.05 2.20
C LEU A 53 13.94 3.35 1.83
N PHE A 54 14.20 3.72 0.58
CA PHE A 54 15.54 3.93 0.07
C PHE A 54 16.28 5.04 0.85
N GLY A 55 17.53 4.77 1.23
CA GLY A 55 18.36 5.70 1.99
C GLY A 55 18.00 5.85 3.47
N LEU A 56 16.93 5.20 3.96
CA LEU A 56 16.59 5.19 5.37
C LEU A 56 17.49 4.21 6.15
N SER A 57 17.64 4.45 7.45
CA SER A 57 18.24 3.45 8.33
C SER A 57 17.31 2.23 8.46
N LYS A 58 17.87 1.03 8.60
CA LYS A 58 17.14 -0.22 8.82
C LYS A 58 16.04 -0.06 9.88
N LYS A 59 16.36 0.57 11.02
CA LYS A 59 15.40 0.76 12.12
C LYS A 59 14.21 1.62 11.68
N LYS A 60 14.46 2.74 11.00
CA LYS A 60 13.40 3.62 10.49
C LYS A 60 12.57 2.91 9.42
N ALA A 61 13.22 2.18 8.52
CA ALA A 61 12.54 1.43 7.47
C ALA A 61 11.56 0.38 8.05
N VAL A 62 11.96 -0.34 9.10
CA VAL A 62 11.08 -1.28 9.81
C VAL A 62 9.88 -0.57 10.43
N THR A 63 10.07 0.54 11.12
CA THR A 63 8.95 1.32 11.68
C THR A 63 8.00 1.82 10.60
N ASP A 64 8.52 2.28 9.46
CA ASP A 64 7.68 2.82 8.38
C ASP A 64 6.91 1.69 7.65
N LEU A 65 7.50 0.48 7.52
CA LEU A 65 6.79 -0.71 7.04
C LEU A 65 5.63 -1.11 7.96
N GLU A 66 5.88 -1.21 9.27
CA GLU A 66 4.85 -1.57 10.25
C GLU A 66 3.68 -0.58 10.25
N LYS A 67 3.98 0.72 10.16
CA LYS A 67 2.95 1.78 10.06
C LYS A 67 2.13 1.69 8.78
N ALA A 68 2.75 1.28 7.68
CA ALA A 68 2.07 1.07 6.41
C ALA A 68 1.34 -0.28 6.32
N GLY A 69 1.33 -1.08 7.39
CA GLY A 69 0.65 -2.38 7.44
C GLY A 69 1.43 -3.52 6.79
N PHE A 70 2.69 -3.30 6.42
CA PHE A 70 3.57 -4.31 5.85
C PHE A 70 4.39 -5.03 6.92
N ARG A 71 4.82 -6.25 6.58
CA ARG A 71 5.74 -7.03 7.40
C ARG A 71 7.14 -6.96 6.79
N LEU A 72 8.15 -6.95 7.66
CA LEU A 72 9.53 -7.11 7.22
C LEU A 72 9.73 -8.54 6.70
N GLY A 73 10.26 -8.66 5.48
CA GLY A 73 10.68 -9.91 4.88
C GLY A 73 12.13 -10.26 5.23
N LYS A 74 12.85 -10.81 4.25
CA LYS A 74 14.27 -11.13 4.37
C LYS A 74 15.11 -9.85 4.30
N ILE A 75 16.20 -9.82 5.06
CA ILE A 75 17.21 -8.78 4.94
C ILE A 75 18.42 -9.36 4.21
N PHE A 76 18.77 -8.73 3.09
CA PHE A 76 20.01 -8.95 2.36
C PHE A 76 21.02 -7.88 2.75
N TYR A 77 22.28 -8.27 2.82
CA TYR A 77 23.37 -7.37 3.16
C TYR A 77 24.28 -7.19 1.96
N ARG A 78 24.63 -5.95 1.66
CA ARG A 78 25.57 -5.60 0.59
C ARG A 78 26.71 -4.80 1.19
N GLN A 79 27.93 -5.27 0.99
CA GLN A 79 29.11 -4.51 1.40
C GLN A 79 29.20 -3.22 0.59
N ASN A 80 29.33 -2.10 1.29
CA ASN A 80 29.55 -0.78 0.73
C ASN A 80 30.20 0.12 1.79
N GLU A 81 31.49 0.38 1.62
CA GLU A 81 32.32 1.15 2.56
C GLU A 81 32.10 2.67 2.43
N ASP A 82 31.53 3.12 1.31
CA ASP A 82 31.25 4.54 1.05
C ASP A 82 29.92 4.99 1.69
N LEU A 83 29.12 4.05 2.19
CA LEU A 83 27.80 4.32 2.76
C LEU A 83 27.76 4.08 4.26
N ILE A 84 26.88 4.81 4.94
CA ILE A 84 26.58 4.57 6.35
C ILE A 84 26.05 3.14 6.48
N PRO A 85 26.61 2.28 7.35
CA PRO A 85 26.11 0.92 7.53
C PRO A 85 24.65 0.88 8.02
N TYR A 86 23.96 -0.19 7.62
CA TYR A 86 22.53 -0.42 7.83
C TYR A 86 21.61 0.60 7.14
N THR A 87 22.07 1.21 6.05
CA THR A 87 21.24 2.04 5.17
C THR A 87 20.56 1.18 4.12
N VAL A 88 19.27 1.36 3.90
CA VAL A 88 18.51 0.65 2.87
C VAL A 88 18.98 1.09 1.49
N LEU A 89 19.39 0.11 0.69
CA LEU A 89 19.83 0.27 -0.69
C LEU A 89 18.78 -0.18 -1.69
N ASP A 90 17.88 -1.08 -1.27
CA ASP A 90 16.84 -1.62 -2.15
C ASP A 90 15.69 -2.24 -1.36
N GLN A 91 14.53 -2.33 -1.99
CA GLN A 91 13.32 -2.98 -1.49
C GLN A 91 12.72 -3.89 -2.57
N SER A 92 12.22 -5.08 -2.19
CA SER A 92 11.73 -6.07 -3.15
C SER A 92 10.51 -5.63 -3.96
N ILE A 93 9.73 -4.68 -3.44
CA ILE A 93 8.59 -4.08 -4.14
C ILE A 93 8.84 -2.58 -4.24
N PRO A 94 8.73 -1.96 -5.43
CA PRO A 94 8.98 -0.55 -5.61
C PRO A 94 8.09 0.32 -4.72
N ALA A 95 8.62 1.46 -4.28
CA ALA A 95 7.85 2.47 -3.58
C ALA A 95 6.61 2.91 -4.38
N GLU A 96 5.58 3.36 -3.68
CA GLU A 96 4.30 3.82 -4.24
C GLU A 96 3.47 2.74 -4.95
N THR A 97 3.97 1.51 -5.05
CA THR A 97 3.18 0.36 -5.49
C THR A 97 1.98 0.16 -4.57
N VAL A 98 0.81 -0.02 -5.15
CA VAL A 98 -0.43 -0.31 -4.43
C VAL A 98 -0.71 -1.80 -4.49
N LEU A 99 -0.89 -2.43 -3.33
CA LEU A 99 -1.17 -3.85 -3.20
C LEU A 99 -2.55 -4.09 -2.60
N GLU A 100 -3.29 -5.05 -3.14
CA GLU A 100 -4.61 -5.47 -2.63
C GLU A 100 -4.54 -6.20 -1.28
N GLU A 101 -3.37 -6.78 -0.98
CA GLU A 101 -3.09 -7.51 0.26
C GLU A 101 -1.68 -7.15 0.77
N PRO A 102 -1.45 -7.20 2.10
CA PRO A 102 -0.14 -6.88 2.66
C PRO A 102 0.86 -8.00 2.34
N ALA A 103 1.96 -7.67 1.68
CA ALA A 103 3.05 -8.59 1.36
C ALA A 103 4.29 -8.35 2.25
N PRO A 104 5.12 -9.36 2.53
CA PRO A 104 6.42 -9.13 3.14
C PRO A 104 7.33 -8.36 2.18
N ILE A 105 8.01 -7.33 2.67
CA ILE A 105 8.97 -6.53 1.90
C ILE A 105 10.39 -6.93 2.31
N ASP A 106 11.14 -7.50 1.38
CA ASP A 106 12.56 -7.80 1.59
C ASP A 106 13.37 -6.51 1.40
N LEU A 107 14.42 -6.33 2.19
CA LEU A 107 15.29 -5.15 2.14
C LEU A 107 16.73 -5.56 1.84
N THR A 108 17.42 -4.79 1.01
CA THR A 108 18.88 -4.83 0.93
C THR A 108 19.45 -3.66 1.72
N VAL A 109 20.37 -3.92 2.65
CA VAL A 109 21.01 -2.88 3.46
C VAL A 109 22.54 -2.88 3.30
N SER A 110 23.15 -1.71 3.44
CA SER A 110 24.61 -1.55 3.41
C SER A 110 25.27 -2.12 4.67
N VAL A 111 26.49 -2.63 4.51
CA VAL A 111 27.38 -3.01 5.62
C VAL A 111 28.81 -2.63 5.27
N LEU A 112 29.63 -2.39 6.29
CA LEU A 112 31.05 -2.08 6.09
C LEU A 112 31.85 -3.34 5.75
N ASP A 113 31.64 -4.41 6.51
CA ASP A 113 32.25 -5.72 6.28
C ASP A 113 31.17 -6.81 6.40
N MET A 114 31.12 -7.72 5.43
CA MET A 114 30.19 -8.85 5.46
C MET A 114 30.56 -9.89 6.53
N GLN A 115 31.84 -9.95 6.93
CA GLN A 115 32.30 -10.82 8.02
C GLN A 115 31.65 -10.46 9.36
N ASP A 116 31.43 -9.17 9.62
CA ASP A 116 30.74 -8.71 10.84
C ASP A 116 29.32 -9.28 10.93
N ILE A 117 28.62 -9.34 9.79
CA ILE A 117 27.27 -9.91 9.72
C ILE A 117 27.31 -11.42 9.95
N PHE A 118 28.24 -12.12 9.32
CA PHE A 118 28.40 -13.57 9.49
C PHE A 118 28.70 -13.93 10.95
N ASN A 119 29.61 -13.18 11.58
CA ASN A 119 29.95 -13.34 12.99
C ASN A 119 28.73 -13.08 13.90
N GLN A 120 27.90 -12.09 13.59
CA GLN A 120 26.67 -11.84 14.37
C GLN A 120 25.64 -12.97 14.22
N MET A 121 25.54 -13.60 13.05
CA MET A 121 24.58 -14.68 12.81
C MET A 121 24.94 -15.99 13.49
N ILE A 122 26.23 -16.28 13.67
CA ILE A 122 26.70 -17.53 14.28
C ILE A 122 26.78 -17.45 15.80
N ASN A 123 26.91 -16.24 16.35
CA ASN A 123 27.02 -16.01 17.79
C ASN A 123 25.66 -15.76 18.49
N GLN A 124 24.54 -16.05 17.82
CA GLN A 124 23.17 -16.01 18.38
C GLN A 124 22.60 -17.43 18.47
#